data_AF-J7S4V6-F1
#
_entry.id   AF-J7S4V6-F1
#
_cell.length_a   1.000
_cell.length_b   1.000
_cell.length_c   1.000
_cell.angle_alpha   90.00
_cell.angle_beta   90.00
_cell.angle_gamma   90.00
#
_symmetry.space_group_name_H-M   'P 1'
#
loop_
_entity.id
_entity.type
_entity.pdbx_description
1 polymer ?
#
loop_
_entity_poly.entity_id
_entity_poly.type
_entity_poly.pdbx_seq_one_letter_code
_entity_poly.pdbx_strand_id
1 'polypeptide(L)'
;MLLSRVLTLGKHAPYESFHTEIVRYTFHRTIMGYVRNAFGLEPRDSPDTPQISNRFHPWEESPCADLRDRAARIKTLARCPVTGKNINYTCPISGIPTHHSRKAWEDDTDYHKNKTYEKLKKVNIYEHDLRSGRSFPEFDFPAEQGRDRAVNLQNWDLFLYTRQFYSMDTEFHLATVTKMLSYPITIASVLHEFSPYKLQPRGPVTLEGLKSIAALRYTLYPKLGKTSLSNNSPMRIFIVGTRAESQLPGHVWKQLQYLFSERIFEIHFIGPECQLKEPKNTSTPLIKKVDDTLSLIYHPQYFHELHKSGDLFPYNPYKDVFFIFHPGFAYPDTRKLWLDETIPNLLETKCAIFHTGFNEGDITNDVTLIDKCYRNEIDVLMKPIKNVFGSVKWELNDINPQEVYQFNMYIAGFRGKRYHPIKI
;
A
#
# COMPACT_ATOMS: atom_id res chain seq x y z
N MET A 1 0.83 -14.58 -5.32
CA MET A 1 -0.01 -15.79 -5.12
C MET A 1 -1.01 -15.68 -3.96
N LEU A 2 -0.75 -14.89 -2.91
CA LEU A 2 -1.66 -14.76 -1.74
C LEU A 2 -2.90 -13.87 -1.97
N LEU A 3 -2.85 -12.92 -2.89
CA LEU A 3 -4.01 -12.12 -3.30
C LEU A 3 -5.06 -12.92 -4.09
N SER A 4 -4.68 -14.01 -4.77
CA SER A 4 -5.63 -14.75 -5.62
C SER A 4 -6.59 -15.65 -4.84
N ARG A 5 -6.26 -16.06 -3.60
CA ARG A 5 -7.12 -16.93 -2.79
C ARG A 5 -8.21 -16.19 -2.00
N VAL A 6 -7.93 -14.96 -1.56
CA VAL A 6 -8.95 -14.09 -0.96
C VAL A 6 -10.02 -13.71 -2.00
N LEU A 7 -9.65 -13.61 -3.28
CA LEU A 7 -10.55 -13.30 -4.40
C LEU A 7 -11.43 -14.48 -4.84
N THR A 8 -11.07 -15.73 -4.52
CA THR A 8 -11.85 -16.92 -4.96
C THR A 8 -13.08 -17.23 -4.11
N LEU A 9 -13.21 -16.67 -2.91
CA LEU A 9 -14.37 -16.89 -2.03
C LEU A 9 -15.63 -16.15 -2.48
N GLY A 10 -15.53 -15.21 -3.43
CA GLY A 10 -16.68 -14.46 -3.96
C GLY A 10 -17.36 -15.03 -5.20
N LYS A 11 -17.10 -16.30 -5.59
CA LYS A 11 -17.49 -16.83 -6.92
C LYS A 11 -18.68 -17.80 -6.98
N HIS A 12 -19.41 -18.04 -5.90
CA HIS A 12 -20.61 -18.88 -5.95
C HIS A 12 -21.83 -18.19 -5.33
N ALA A 13 -22.47 -17.32 -6.12
CA ALA A 13 -23.89 -17.02 -5.99
C ALA A 13 -24.47 -16.90 -7.41
N PRO A 14 -25.52 -17.66 -7.77
CA PRO A 14 -26.15 -17.56 -9.08
C PRO A 14 -26.91 -16.24 -9.23
N TYR A 15 -26.91 -15.74 -10.46
CA TYR A 15 -27.52 -14.49 -10.90
C TYR A 15 -29.04 -14.66 -10.95
N GLU A 16 -29.77 -14.13 -9.96
CA GLU A 16 -31.21 -13.89 -10.07
C GLU A 16 -31.49 -12.39 -9.95
N SER A 17 -32.34 -11.92 -10.85
CA SER A 17 -32.73 -10.54 -11.08
C SER A 17 -33.41 -9.91 -9.84
N PHE A 18 -32.74 -8.98 -9.19
CA PHE A 18 -33.33 -8.20 -8.09
C PHE A 18 -34.14 -7.01 -8.62
N HIS A 19 -35.47 -7.14 -8.51
CA HIS A 19 -36.38 -6.00 -8.47
C HIS A 19 -35.98 -5.04 -7.34
N THR A 20 -35.98 -3.74 -7.65
CA THR A 20 -35.58 -2.67 -6.73
C THR A 20 -36.69 -2.40 -5.70
N GLU A 21 -36.65 -3.06 -4.55
CA GLU A 21 -37.34 -2.57 -3.35
C GLU A 21 -36.40 -1.67 -2.55
N ILE A 22 -36.81 -0.42 -2.40
CA ILE A 22 -36.12 0.59 -1.58
C ILE A 22 -36.34 0.24 -0.10
N VAL A 23 -35.43 -0.54 0.47
CA VAL A 23 -35.38 -0.77 1.93
C VAL A 23 -34.68 0.42 2.58
N ARG A 24 -35.48 1.31 3.17
CA ARG A 24 -34.97 2.34 4.10
C ARG A 24 -34.42 1.64 5.35
N TYR A 25 -33.10 1.56 5.47
CA TYR A 25 -32.46 1.16 6.74
C TYR A 25 -32.52 2.32 7.75
N THR A 26 -33.50 2.26 8.64
CA THR A 26 -33.51 3.03 9.89
C THR A 26 -32.55 2.36 10.88
N PHE A 27 -31.45 3.02 11.22
CA PHE A 27 -30.59 2.62 12.34
C PHE A 27 -31.35 2.83 13.66
N HIS A 28 -32.05 1.81 14.14
CA HIS A 28 -32.43 1.74 15.55
C HIS A 28 -31.19 1.37 16.37
N ARG A 29 -30.54 2.35 16.98
CA ARG A 29 -29.62 2.07 18.10
C ARG A 29 -30.47 1.57 19.27
N THR A 30 -30.42 0.26 19.53
CA THR A 30 -31.11 -0.35 20.66
C THR A 30 -30.48 0.19 21.95
N ILE A 31 -31.26 0.94 22.74
CA ILE A 31 -30.90 1.50 24.06
C ILE A 31 -30.30 0.42 25.01
N MET A 32 -30.59 -0.85 24.74
CA MET A 32 -30.10 -2.01 25.50
C MET A 32 -28.57 -2.24 25.42
N GLY A 33 -27.88 -1.72 24.40
CA GLY A 33 -26.42 -1.89 24.27
C GLY A 33 -25.64 -1.06 25.31
N TYR A 34 -26.16 0.11 25.69
CA TYR A 34 -25.49 1.01 26.62
C TYR A 34 -25.58 0.53 28.07
N VAL A 35 -26.69 -0.12 28.43
CA VAL A 35 -26.90 -0.69 29.77
C VAL A 35 -25.99 -1.90 30.00
N ARG A 36 -25.72 -2.71 28.96
CA ARG A 36 -24.88 -3.91 29.08
C ARG A 36 -23.41 -3.60 29.34
N ASN A 37 -22.87 -2.54 28.74
CA ASN A 37 -21.50 -2.08 28.97
C ASN A 37 -21.27 -1.58 30.41
N ALA A 38 -22.29 -1.01 31.06
CA ALA A 38 -22.18 -0.56 32.45
C ALA A 38 -22.13 -1.73 33.46
N PHE A 39 -22.56 -2.94 33.07
CA PHE A 39 -22.61 -4.13 33.93
C PHE A 39 -21.46 -5.14 33.68
N GLY A 40 -20.45 -4.79 32.87
CA GLY A 40 -19.29 -5.67 32.65
C GLY A 40 -19.62 -7.02 31.99
N LEU A 41 -20.75 -7.12 31.31
CA LEU A 41 -21.17 -8.30 30.56
C LEU A 41 -20.80 -8.13 29.09
N GLU A 42 -19.51 -8.16 28.80
CA GLU A 42 -19.06 -8.38 27.42
C GLU A 42 -19.58 -9.75 26.97
N PRO A 43 -20.24 -9.86 25.81
CA PRO A 43 -20.56 -11.17 25.26
C PRO A 43 -19.26 -11.95 25.13
N ARG A 44 -19.26 -13.23 25.53
CA ARG A 44 -18.09 -14.10 25.34
C ARG A 44 -17.67 -14.02 23.88
N ASP A 45 -16.42 -13.65 23.64
CA ASP A 45 -15.82 -13.63 22.31
C ASP A 45 -16.19 -14.93 21.59
N SER A 46 -16.73 -14.82 20.39
CA SER A 46 -16.97 -16.00 19.58
C SER A 46 -15.64 -16.74 19.38
N PRO A 47 -15.63 -18.08 19.32
CA PRO A 47 -14.40 -18.86 19.12
C PRO A 47 -13.65 -18.49 17.83
N ASP A 48 -14.31 -17.79 16.91
CA ASP A 48 -13.74 -17.28 15.65
C ASP A 48 -13.04 -15.92 15.79
N THR A 49 -13.21 -15.22 16.92
CA THR A 49 -12.56 -13.94 17.19
C THR A 49 -11.04 -14.15 17.23
N PRO A 50 -10.26 -13.36 16.48
CA PRO A 50 -8.82 -13.59 16.36
C PRO A 50 -8.12 -13.25 17.67
N GLN A 51 -7.72 -14.28 18.41
CA GLN A 51 -6.86 -14.17 19.58
C GLN A 51 -5.49 -14.81 19.31
N ILE A 52 -4.46 -14.31 19.98
CA ILE A 52 -3.07 -14.79 19.83
C ILE A 52 -2.94 -16.30 20.11
N SER A 53 -3.65 -16.79 21.14
CA SER A 53 -3.63 -18.20 21.54
C SER A 53 -4.22 -19.14 20.49
N ASN A 54 -5.28 -18.71 19.80
CA ASN A 54 -6.00 -19.52 18.81
C ASN A 54 -5.32 -19.54 17.43
N ARG A 55 -4.45 -18.57 17.15
CA ARG A 55 -3.87 -18.36 15.82
C ARG A 55 -2.37 -18.64 15.75
N PHE A 56 -1.73 -18.94 16.88
CA PHE A 56 -0.32 -19.28 16.93
C PHE A 56 -0.10 -20.78 16.70
N HIS A 57 0.44 -21.13 15.52
CA HIS A 57 0.95 -22.47 15.23
C HIS A 57 2.35 -22.37 14.62
N PRO A 58 3.29 -23.26 14.97
CA PRO A 58 4.54 -23.38 14.25
C PRO A 58 4.27 -23.63 12.75
N TRP A 59 5.03 -23.01 11.85
CA TRP A 59 4.73 -23.10 10.42
C TRP A 59 4.84 -24.52 9.87
N GLU A 60 5.70 -25.36 10.44
CA GLU A 60 5.88 -26.77 10.06
C GLU A 60 4.64 -27.62 10.37
N GLU A 61 4.00 -27.34 11.51
CA GLU A 61 2.82 -28.06 12.00
C GLU A 61 1.53 -27.30 11.69
N SER A 62 1.62 -26.21 10.94
CA SER A 62 0.46 -25.36 10.64
C SER A 62 -0.62 -26.15 9.90
N PRO A 63 -1.91 -25.88 10.14
CA PRO A 63 -3.00 -26.56 9.44
C PRO A 63 -3.01 -26.24 7.93
N CYS A 64 -2.47 -25.08 7.52
CA CYS A 64 -2.45 -24.65 6.13
C CYS A 64 -1.21 -25.16 5.37
N ALA A 65 -1.44 -25.83 4.23
CA ALA A 65 -0.36 -26.30 3.36
C ALA A 65 0.56 -25.19 2.86
N ASP A 66 0.03 -24.02 2.50
CA ASP A 66 0.82 -22.91 1.95
C ASP A 66 1.91 -22.41 2.93
N LEU A 67 1.64 -22.47 4.24
CA LEU A 67 2.59 -22.05 5.27
C LEU A 67 3.66 -23.11 5.51
N ARG A 68 3.29 -24.40 5.46
CA ARG A 68 4.27 -25.50 5.47
C ARG A 68 5.21 -25.42 4.27
N ASP A 69 4.68 -25.16 3.08
CA ASP A 69 5.47 -24.99 1.86
C ASP A 69 6.39 -23.77 1.95
N ARG A 70 5.91 -22.66 2.54
CA ARG A 70 6.73 -21.47 2.77
C ARG A 70 7.84 -21.74 3.78
N ALA A 71 7.56 -22.46 4.86
CA ALA A 71 8.60 -22.90 5.80
C ALA A 71 9.64 -23.80 5.13
N ALA A 72 9.21 -24.75 4.28
CA ALA A 72 10.13 -25.60 3.52
C ALA A 72 11.02 -24.77 2.59
N ARG A 73 10.47 -23.78 1.88
CA ARG A 73 11.25 -22.84 1.05
C ARG A 73 12.25 -22.03 1.86
N ILE A 74 11.86 -21.56 3.05
CA ILE A 74 12.79 -20.83 3.93
C ILE A 74 13.95 -21.73 4.35
N LYS A 75 13.68 -23.00 4.72
CA LYS A 75 14.74 -23.94 5.10
C LYS A 75 15.75 -24.20 3.98
N THR A 76 15.31 -24.17 2.72
CA THR A 76 16.19 -24.40 1.56
C THR A 76 16.94 -23.16 1.09
N LEU A 77 16.29 -21.98 1.11
CA LEU A 77 16.85 -20.75 0.56
C LEU A 77 17.65 -19.94 1.59
N ALA A 78 17.16 -19.87 2.83
CA ALA A 78 17.72 -19.00 3.83
C ALA A 78 18.90 -19.63 4.57
N ARG A 79 19.86 -18.77 4.93
CA ARG A 79 21.05 -19.15 5.69
C ARG A 79 20.96 -18.60 7.10
N CYS A 80 21.42 -19.40 8.05
CA CYS A 80 21.55 -19.01 9.45
C CYS A 80 22.56 -17.84 9.55
N PRO A 81 22.22 -16.75 10.26
CA PRO A 81 23.09 -15.57 10.37
C PRO A 81 24.38 -15.87 11.14
N VAL A 82 24.31 -16.73 12.17
CA VAL A 82 25.46 -17.07 13.02
C VAL A 82 26.38 -18.09 12.35
N THR A 83 25.80 -19.12 11.72
CA THR A 83 26.58 -20.28 11.23
C THR A 83 26.75 -20.32 9.71
N GLY A 84 26.01 -19.51 8.95
CA GLY A 84 25.99 -19.53 7.48
C GLY A 84 25.39 -20.79 6.85
N LYS A 85 24.95 -21.77 7.65
CA LYS A 85 24.36 -23.05 7.21
C LYS A 85 22.85 -22.92 6.98
N ASN A 86 22.26 -23.86 6.25
CA ASN A 86 20.81 -23.91 6.00
C ASN A 86 20.01 -23.96 7.31
N ILE A 87 18.81 -23.39 7.29
CA ILE A 87 17.94 -23.33 8.47
C ILE A 87 17.26 -24.68 8.68
N ASN A 88 17.40 -25.24 9.89
CA ASN A 88 16.76 -26.50 10.30
C ASN A 88 15.96 -26.38 11.60
N TYR A 89 16.16 -25.30 12.36
CA TYR A 89 15.56 -25.07 13.67
C TYR A 89 14.49 -23.98 13.63
N THR A 90 13.30 -24.34 14.14
CA THR A 90 12.17 -23.44 14.29
C THR A 90 12.17 -22.82 15.67
N CYS A 91 12.06 -21.49 15.71
CA CYS A 91 12.08 -20.75 16.97
C CYS A 91 10.78 -21.04 17.73
N PRO A 92 10.85 -21.47 19.01
CA PRO A 92 9.67 -21.84 19.78
C PRO A 92 8.76 -20.64 20.09
N ILE A 93 9.31 -19.43 20.10
CA ILE A 93 8.56 -18.20 20.45
C ILE A 93 7.81 -17.64 19.24
N SER A 94 8.45 -17.60 18.08
CA SER A 94 7.86 -17.05 16.85
C SER A 94 7.13 -18.09 16.01
N GLY A 95 7.47 -19.38 16.14
CA GLY A 95 6.94 -20.46 15.33
C GLY A 95 7.46 -20.50 13.89
N ILE A 96 8.52 -19.72 13.58
CA ILE A 96 9.10 -19.60 12.24
C ILE A 96 10.52 -20.20 12.20
N PRO A 97 10.89 -20.94 11.14
CA PRO A 97 12.26 -21.42 10.94
C PRO A 97 13.22 -20.24 10.74
N THR A 98 14.23 -20.13 11.61
CA THR A 98 15.17 -18.98 11.64
C THR A 98 16.63 -19.38 11.76
N HIS A 99 16.96 -20.46 12.46
CA HIS A 99 18.34 -20.83 12.76
C HIS A 99 18.67 -22.26 12.31
N HIS A 100 19.95 -22.62 12.29
CA HIS A 100 20.36 -23.99 11.98
C HIS A 100 20.13 -24.94 13.16
N SER A 101 20.49 -24.53 14.38
CA SER A 101 20.42 -25.35 15.59
C SER A 101 19.97 -24.51 16.78
N ARG A 102 19.56 -25.17 17.87
CA ARG A 102 19.22 -24.50 19.13
C ARG A 102 20.37 -23.67 19.69
N LYS A 103 21.60 -24.19 19.63
CA LYS A 103 22.81 -23.46 20.05
C LYS A 103 22.98 -22.16 19.27
N ALA A 104 22.87 -22.24 17.94
CA ALA A 104 22.98 -21.05 17.10
C ALA A 104 21.89 -20.00 17.37
N TRP A 105 20.70 -20.41 17.85
CA TRP A 105 19.64 -19.51 18.28
C TRP A 105 19.92 -18.88 19.66
N GLU A 106 20.54 -19.61 20.59
CA GLU A 106 20.96 -19.08 21.90
C GLU A 106 22.16 -18.13 21.76
N ASP A 107 23.05 -18.40 20.81
CA ASP A 107 24.25 -17.59 20.52
C ASP A 107 23.94 -16.28 19.78
N ASP A 108 22.78 -16.15 19.13
CA ASP A 108 22.39 -14.94 18.37
C ASP A 108 21.94 -13.80 19.30
N THR A 109 22.91 -13.00 19.75
CA THR A 109 22.66 -11.87 20.64
C THR A 109 21.83 -10.75 20.00
N ASP A 110 21.97 -10.53 18.69
CA ASP A 110 21.25 -9.47 17.96
C ASP A 110 19.77 -9.81 17.80
N TYR A 111 19.45 -11.07 17.54
CA TYR A 111 18.07 -11.56 17.44
C TYR A 111 17.29 -11.36 18.76
N HIS A 112 17.93 -11.65 19.89
CA HIS A 112 17.33 -11.49 21.22
C HIS A 112 17.26 -10.03 21.64
N LYS A 113 18.32 -9.24 21.38
CA LYS A 113 18.39 -7.82 21.74
C LYS A 113 17.35 -6.99 20.99
N ASN A 114 17.18 -7.23 19.69
CA ASN A 114 16.23 -6.51 18.85
C ASN A 114 14.78 -7.04 18.98
N LYS A 115 14.57 -8.09 19.80
CA LYS A 115 13.29 -8.76 19.99
C LYS A 115 12.63 -9.16 18.67
N THR A 116 13.43 -9.59 17.70
CA THR A 116 12.96 -9.96 16.35
C THR A 116 11.94 -11.09 16.41
N TYR A 117 12.05 -11.97 17.42
CA TYR A 117 11.05 -13.02 17.68
C TYR A 117 9.63 -12.50 17.91
N GLU A 118 9.44 -11.33 18.54
CA GLU A 118 8.10 -10.76 18.78
C GLU A 118 7.47 -10.30 17.46
N LYS A 119 8.26 -9.65 16.60
CA LYS A 119 7.81 -9.24 15.26
C LYS A 119 7.45 -10.46 14.41
N LEU A 120 8.30 -11.48 14.42
CA LEU A 120 8.05 -12.72 13.70
C LEU A 120 6.84 -13.49 14.23
N LYS A 121 6.61 -13.44 15.55
CA LYS A 121 5.39 -13.96 16.15
C LYS A 121 4.15 -13.25 15.58
N LYS A 122 4.18 -11.91 15.48
CA LYS A 122 3.08 -11.16 14.83
C LYS A 122 2.87 -11.57 13.37
N VAL A 123 3.95 -11.73 12.59
CA VAL A 123 3.88 -12.23 11.20
C VAL A 123 3.17 -13.59 11.15
N ASN A 124 3.57 -14.51 12.03
CA ASN A 124 3.00 -15.85 12.10
C ASN A 124 1.49 -15.81 12.33
N ILE A 125 1.06 -15.05 13.35
CA ILE A 125 -0.35 -15.01 13.74
C ILE A 125 -1.20 -14.31 12.67
N TYR A 126 -0.71 -13.24 12.04
CA TYR A 126 -1.42 -12.56 10.95
C TYR A 126 -1.57 -13.44 9.71
N GLU A 127 -0.57 -14.24 9.37
CA GLU A 127 -0.65 -15.16 8.24
C GLU A 127 -1.64 -16.31 8.48
N HIS A 128 -1.74 -16.80 9.72
CA HIS A 128 -2.74 -17.79 10.12
C HIS A 128 -4.15 -17.19 10.15
N ASP A 129 -4.31 -15.95 10.61
CA ASP A 129 -5.60 -15.28 10.64
C ASP A 129 -6.19 -15.14 9.21
N LEU A 130 -5.38 -14.67 8.26
CA LEU A 130 -5.79 -14.55 6.85
C LEU A 130 -6.20 -15.89 6.20
N ARG A 131 -5.67 -17.00 6.72
CA ARG A 131 -5.93 -18.37 6.20
C ARG A 131 -6.93 -19.15 7.04
N SER A 132 -7.41 -18.58 8.14
CA SER A 132 -8.38 -19.21 9.03
C SER A 132 -9.75 -19.39 8.37
N GLY A 133 -10.04 -18.60 7.34
CA GLY A 133 -11.33 -18.62 6.65
C GLY A 133 -12.47 -17.96 7.43
N ARG A 134 -12.15 -17.19 8.49
CA ARG A 134 -13.15 -16.40 9.21
C ARG A 134 -13.83 -15.38 8.29
N SER A 135 -15.01 -14.91 8.69
CA SER A 135 -15.58 -13.72 8.09
C SER A 135 -14.70 -12.51 8.37
N PHE A 136 -14.48 -11.67 7.36
CA PHE A 136 -13.73 -10.43 7.46
C PHE A 136 -14.68 -9.22 7.39
N PRO A 137 -15.42 -8.89 8.46
CA PRO A 137 -16.28 -7.70 8.48
C PRO A 137 -15.48 -6.42 8.25
N GLU A 138 -14.18 -6.43 8.51
CA GLU A 138 -13.29 -5.31 8.27
C GLU A 138 -13.11 -4.91 6.79
N PHE A 139 -13.53 -5.77 5.85
CA PHE A 139 -13.51 -5.48 4.41
C PHE A 139 -14.79 -4.82 3.90
N ASP A 140 -15.79 -4.65 4.76
CA ASP A 140 -16.94 -3.84 4.43
C ASP A 140 -16.56 -2.36 4.54
N PHE A 141 -16.27 -1.76 3.38
CA PHE A 141 -15.78 -0.39 3.33
C PHE A 141 -16.91 0.62 3.18
N PRO A 142 -16.82 1.77 3.88
CA PRO A 142 -17.83 2.81 3.80
C PRO A 142 -17.90 3.41 2.40
N ALA A 143 -19.12 3.83 2.03
CA ALA A 143 -19.40 4.52 0.78
C ALA A 143 -19.04 6.01 0.86
N GLU A 144 -19.66 6.83 0.00
CA GLU A 144 -19.49 8.28 0.00
C GLU A 144 -19.91 8.92 1.32
N GLN A 145 -19.24 10.00 1.70
CA GLN A 145 -19.59 10.80 2.86
C GLN A 145 -20.28 12.09 2.47
N GLY A 146 -21.24 12.52 3.29
CA GLY A 146 -21.87 13.83 3.13
C GLY A 146 -20.85 14.96 3.27
N ARG A 147 -21.06 16.05 2.51
CA ARG A 147 -20.14 17.20 2.41
C ARG A 147 -19.77 17.84 3.76
N ASP A 148 -20.65 17.72 4.75
CA ASP A 148 -20.46 18.34 6.07
C ASP A 148 -19.44 17.59 6.96
N ARG A 149 -19.05 16.36 6.58
CA ARG A 149 -18.13 15.54 7.37
C ARG A 149 -16.71 15.66 6.83
N ALA A 150 -15.84 16.31 7.60
CA ALA A 150 -14.42 16.39 7.29
C ALA A 150 -13.68 15.11 7.70
N VAL A 151 -12.78 14.65 6.82
CA VAL A 151 -11.91 13.49 7.07
C VAL A 151 -10.63 13.97 7.77
N ASN A 152 -10.21 13.26 8.81
CA ASN A 152 -8.95 13.53 9.50
C ASN A 152 -7.88 12.53 9.06
N LEU A 153 -6.78 13.02 8.48
CA LEU A 153 -5.68 12.22 7.95
C LEU A 153 -4.43 12.21 8.84
N GLN A 154 -4.54 12.53 10.13
CA GLN A 154 -3.37 12.55 11.02
C GLN A 154 -2.82 11.17 11.37
N ASN A 155 -3.68 10.18 11.59
CA ASN A 155 -3.35 8.80 11.98
C ASN A 155 -4.38 7.83 11.39
N TRP A 156 -4.04 6.54 11.33
CA TRP A 156 -4.96 5.48 10.89
C TRP A 156 -6.26 5.47 11.69
N ASP A 157 -6.20 5.53 13.02
CA ASP A 157 -7.39 5.41 13.87
C ASP A 157 -8.39 6.55 13.65
N LEU A 158 -7.89 7.79 13.55
CA LEU A 158 -8.70 8.97 13.27
C LEU A 158 -9.30 8.92 11.86
N PHE A 159 -8.53 8.43 10.88
CA PHE A 159 -9.01 8.24 9.52
C PHE A 159 -10.14 7.20 9.47
N LEU A 160 -9.93 6.02 10.07
CA LEU A 160 -10.92 4.94 10.09
C LEU A 160 -12.20 5.37 10.81
N TYR A 161 -12.06 6.09 11.94
CA TYR A 161 -13.19 6.63 12.68
C TYR A 161 -13.95 7.70 11.90
N THR A 162 -13.26 8.71 11.37
CA THR A 162 -13.92 9.79 10.61
C THR A 162 -14.56 9.27 9.33
N ARG A 163 -13.98 8.26 8.68
CA ARG A 163 -14.54 7.58 7.51
C ARG A 163 -15.66 6.58 7.82
N GLN A 164 -15.96 6.32 9.09
CA GLN A 164 -16.97 5.34 9.53
C GLN A 164 -16.69 3.91 9.05
N PHE A 165 -15.41 3.49 9.07
CA PHE A 165 -15.07 2.09 8.89
C PHE A 165 -15.61 1.25 10.06
N TYR A 166 -15.67 -0.07 9.86
CA TYR A 166 -15.89 -1.03 10.94
C TYR A 166 -14.94 -0.75 12.12
N SER A 167 -15.44 -0.89 13.35
CA SER A 167 -14.64 -0.68 14.56
C SER A 167 -13.53 -1.72 14.65
N MET A 168 -12.29 -1.28 14.41
CA MET A 168 -11.12 -2.15 14.41
C MET A 168 -10.56 -2.27 15.84
N ASP A 169 -11.20 -3.08 16.67
CA ASP A 169 -10.82 -3.19 18.08
C ASP A 169 -9.54 -4.03 18.31
N THR A 170 -9.19 -4.90 17.35
CA THR A 170 -8.02 -5.79 17.45
C THR A 170 -6.91 -5.40 16.46
N GLU A 171 -5.66 -5.68 16.84
CA GLU A 171 -4.50 -5.50 15.94
C GLU A 171 -4.64 -6.32 14.63
N PHE A 172 -5.38 -7.44 14.67
CA PHE A 172 -5.64 -8.30 13.52
C PHE A 172 -6.42 -7.62 12.42
N HIS A 173 -7.54 -6.97 12.80
CA HIS A 173 -8.38 -6.25 11.85
C HIS A 173 -7.58 -5.10 11.21
N LEU A 174 -6.86 -4.33 12.03
CA LEU A 174 -6.05 -3.21 11.55
C LEU A 174 -4.94 -3.67 10.60
N ALA A 175 -4.19 -4.72 10.94
CA ALA A 175 -3.10 -5.24 10.10
C ALA A 175 -3.62 -5.65 8.70
N THR A 176 -4.75 -6.35 8.66
CA THR A 176 -5.34 -6.88 7.44
C THR A 176 -5.88 -5.79 6.52
N VAL A 177 -6.59 -4.80 7.07
CA VAL A 177 -7.14 -3.67 6.29
C VAL A 177 -6.05 -2.71 5.83
N THR A 178 -5.13 -2.32 6.72
CA THR A 178 -4.09 -1.33 6.42
C THR A 178 -3.15 -1.80 5.31
N LYS A 179 -2.89 -3.10 5.18
CA LYS A 179 -2.09 -3.63 4.06
C LYS A 179 -2.70 -3.24 2.71
N MET A 180 -4.00 -3.42 2.52
CA MET A 180 -4.68 -3.10 1.25
C MET A 180 -4.90 -1.60 1.07
N LEU A 181 -5.37 -0.92 2.12
CA LEU A 181 -5.63 0.53 2.06
C LEU A 181 -4.35 1.36 1.97
N SER A 182 -3.19 0.84 2.35
CA SER A 182 -1.94 1.61 2.34
C SER A 182 -1.65 2.21 0.96
N TYR A 183 -1.97 1.53 -0.14
CA TYR A 183 -1.73 2.05 -1.49
C TYR A 183 -2.59 3.28 -1.84
N PRO A 184 -3.94 3.17 -1.91
CA PRO A 184 -4.78 4.32 -2.24
C PRO A 184 -4.69 5.44 -1.19
N ILE A 185 -4.60 5.10 0.10
CA ILE A 185 -4.60 6.11 1.16
C ILE A 185 -3.25 6.82 1.26
N THR A 186 -2.12 6.18 0.92
CA THR A 186 -0.85 6.90 0.80
C THR A 186 -0.93 7.98 -0.28
N ILE A 187 -1.51 7.65 -1.44
CA ILE A 187 -1.74 8.62 -2.52
C ILE A 187 -2.65 9.76 -2.03
N ALA A 188 -3.78 9.40 -1.41
CA ALA A 188 -4.71 10.37 -0.86
C ALA A 188 -4.04 11.29 0.16
N SER A 189 -3.21 10.74 1.05
CA SER A 189 -2.55 11.49 2.12
C SER A 189 -1.62 12.59 1.61
N VAL A 190 -1.01 12.40 0.44
CA VAL A 190 -0.15 13.41 -0.19
C VAL A 190 -1.01 14.49 -0.87
N LEU A 191 -2.05 14.07 -1.60
CA LEU A 191 -2.87 14.94 -2.43
C LEU A 191 -3.90 15.76 -1.64
N HIS A 192 -4.44 15.21 -0.56
CA HIS A 192 -5.54 15.81 0.21
C HIS A 192 -5.14 17.13 0.87
N GLU A 193 -6.11 18.04 1.06
CA GLU A 193 -5.87 19.37 1.65
C GLU A 193 -5.33 19.26 3.08
N PHE A 194 -5.96 18.43 3.92
CA PHE A 194 -5.52 18.11 5.28
C PHE A 194 -4.41 17.04 5.36
N SER A 195 -3.48 17.04 4.41
CA SER A 195 -2.33 16.14 4.42
C SER A 195 -1.55 16.22 5.75
N PRO A 196 -1.09 15.09 6.32
CA PRO A 196 -0.30 15.09 7.54
C PRO A 196 1.12 15.65 7.34
N TYR A 197 1.58 15.78 6.09
CA TYR A 197 2.94 16.20 5.78
C TYR A 197 3.07 17.73 5.77
N LYS A 198 3.79 18.28 6.74
CA LYS A 198 4.00 19.73 6.92
C LYS A 198 5.20 20.24 6.10
N LEU A 199 5.25 21.56 5.90
CA LEU A 199 6.37 22.27 5.28
C LEU A 199 7.61 22.30 6.19
N GLN A 200 8.81 22.27 5.60
CA GLN A 200 10.06 22.56 6.31
C GLN A 200 10.05 23.95 6.99
N PRO A 201 10.67 24.10 8.18
CA PRO A 201 11.55 23.15 8.87
C PRO A 201 10.84 22.10 9.74
N ARG A 202 9.53 22.26 10.00
CA ARG A 202 8.77 21.38 10.90
C ARG A 202 8.28 20.07 10.25
N GLY A 203 8.40 19.93 8.93
CA GLY A 203 7.98 18.74 8.21
C GLY A 203 8.87 18.40 7.01
N PRO A 204 8.53 17.32 6.28
CA PRO A 204 9.40 16.73 5.25
C PRO A 204 9.30 17.43 3.89
N VAL A 205 8.23 18.18 3.63
CA VAL A 205 7.95 18.78 2.33
C VAL A 205 8.83 20.00 2.11
N THR A 206 9.53 20.04 0.97
CA THR A 206 10.37 21.18 0.57
C THR A 206 9.52 22.29 -0.05
N LEU A 207 10.12 23.46 -0.30
CA LEU A 207 9.43 24.55 -0.98
C LEU A 207 9.01 24.18 -2.42
N GLU A 208 9.84 23.42 -3.14
CA GLU A 208 9.49 22.89 -4.47
C GLU A 208 8.42 21.79 -4.40
N GLY A 209 8.44 20.98 -3.34
CA GLY A 209 7.37 20.05 -2.98
C GLY A 209 6.03 20.76 -2.82
N LEU A 210 6.01 21.82 -2.03
CA LEU A 210 4.81 22.61 -1.79
C LEU A 210 4.24 23.20 -3.08
N LYS A 211 5.08 23.76 -3.96
CA LYS A 211 4.64 24.29 -5.27
C LYS A 211 3.97 23.22 -6.12
N SER A 212 4.53 22.01 -6.15
CA SER A 212 4.02 20.90 -6.96
C SER A 212 2.72 20.34 -6.38
N ILE A 213 2.66 20.15 -5.06
CA ILE A 213 1.46 19.67 -4.37
C ILE A 213 0.34 20.72 -4.43
N ALA A 214 0.65 22.01 -4.26
CA ALA A 214 -0.32 23.09 -4.39
C ALA A 214 -0.91 23.18 -5.80
N ALA A 215 -0.10 22.96 -6.83
CA ALA A 215 -0.55 22.87 -8.22
C ALA A 215 -1.56 21.73 -8.43
N LEU A 216 -1.29 20.55 -7.89
CA LEU A 216 -2.21 19.40 -7.94
C LEU A 216 -3.49 19.68 -7.13
N ARG A 217 -3.36 20.26 -5.94
CA ARG A 217 -4.49 20.62 -5.07
C ARG A 217 -5.39 21.67 -5.68
N TYR A 218 -4.83 22.62 -6.43
CA TYR A 218 -5.62 23.61 -7.17
C TYR A 218 -6.54 22.95 -8.21
N THR A 219 -6.06 21.88 -8.86
CA THR A 219 -6.89 21.07 -9.74
C THR A 219 -7.93 20.28 -8.94
N LEU A 220 -7.55 19.67 -7.81
CA LEU A 220 -8.46 18.85 -7.02
C LEU A 220 -9.60 19.65 -6.38
N TYR A 221 -9.29 20.81 -5.80
CA TYR A 221 -10.22 21.66 -5.05
C TYR A 221 -10.38 23.02 -5.73
N PRO A 222 -11.24 23.15 -6.76
CA PRO A 222 -11.52 24.43 -7.37
C PRO A 222 -12.29 25.30 -6.37
N LYS A 223 -11.91 26.58 -6.21
CA LYS A 223 -12.68 27.51 -5.38
C LYS A 223 -14.10 27.66 -5.93
N LEU A 224 -15.12 27.52 -5.05
CA LEU A 224 -16.52 27.74 -5.38
C LEU A 224 -16.69 29.05 -6.16
N GLY A 225 -17.35 28.97 -7.33
CA GLY A 225 -17.64 30.12 -8.18
C GLY A 225 -16.78 30.25 -9.45
N LYS A 226 -15.68 29.50 -9.58
CA LYS A 226 -15.04 29.28 -10.89
C LYS A 226 -15.61 28.02 -11.51
N THR A 227 -16.78 28.14 -12.14
CA THR A 227 -17.32 27.16 -13.09
C THR A 227 -16.34 27.01 -14.26
N SER A 228 -15.30 26.21 -14.10
CA SER A 228 -14.58 25.69 -15.25
C SER A 228 -15.33 24.46 -15.75
N LEU A 229 -16.42 24.73 -16.47
CA LEU A 229 -17.00 23.83 -17.46
C LEU A 229 -15.97 23.44 -18.56
N SER A 230 -14.73 23.94 -18.52
CA SER A 230 -13.68 23.71 -19.52
C SER A 230 -12.56 22.75 -19.10
N ASN A 231 -12.60 22.15 -17.90
CA ASN A 231 -11.56 21.24 -17.43
C ASN A 231 -12.13 19.91 -16.90
N ASN A 232 -13.04 19.29 -17.65
CA ASN A 232 -13.57 17.95 -17.35
C ASN A 232 -12.58 16.82 -17.64
N SER A 233 -11.29 17.15 -17.85
CA SER A 233 -10.24 16.17 -18.08
C SER A 233 -9.84 15.58 -16.73
N PRO A 234 -9.81 14.25 -16.61
CA PRO A 234 -9.57 13.55 -15.36
C PRO A 234 -8.14 13.79 -14.84
N MET A 235 -7.98 13.65 -13.53
CA MET A 235 -6.65 13.59 -12.91
C MET A 235 -6.06 12.20 -13.16
N ARG A 236 -4.86 12.13 -13.73
CA ARG A 236 -4.19 10.87 -14.04
C ARG A 236 -3.16 10.54 -12.98
N ILE A 237 -3.28 9.36 -12.40
CA ILE A 237 -2.35 8.83 -11.42
C ILE A 237 -1.60 7.68 -12.09
N PHE A 238 -0.30 7.86 -12.32
CA PHE A 238 0.55 6.85 -12.90
C PHE A 238 1.23 6.07 -11.78
N ILE A 239 0.92 4.78 -11.68
CA ILE A 239 1.61 3.87 -10.76
C ILE A 239 2.61 3.07 -11.59
N VAL A 240 3.90 3.29 -11.38
CA VAL A 240 4.98 2.68 -12.16
C VAL A 240 5.61 1.53 -11.38
N GLY A 241 5.92 0.44 -12.07
CA GLY A 241 6.48 -0.77 -11.45
C GLY A 241 5.44 -1.56 -10.67
N THR A 242 4.19 -1.55 -11.12
CA THR A 242 3.06 -2.13 -10.40
C THR A 242 3.12 -3.65 -10.32
N ARG A 243 2.92 -4.17 -9.12
CA ARG A 243 2.84 -5.59 -8.79
C ARG A 243 1.52 -5.87 -8.05
N ALA A 244 1.56 -5.83 -6.72
CA ALA A 244 0.42 -6.12 -5.85
C ALA A 244 -0.72 -5.10 -6.01
N GLU A 245 -0.39 -3.86 -6.39
CA GLU A 245 -1.31 -2.75 -6.57
C GLU A 245 -2.34 -3.03 -7.66
N SER A 246 -1.90 -3.67 -8.75
CA SER A 246 -2.74 -4.05 -9.90
C SER A 246 -3.75 -5.16 -9.56
N GLN A 247 -3.49 -5.93 -8.50
CA GLN A 247 -4.33 -7.06 -8.07
C GLN A 247 -5.42 -6.64 -7.07
N LEU A 248 -5.38 -5.39 -6.59
CA LEU A 248 -6.35 -4.91 -5.62
C LEU A 248 -7.75 -4.76 -6.27
N PRO A 249 -8.82 -5.14 -5.55
CA PRO A 249 -10.18 -4.90 -6.01
C PRO A 249 -10.48 -3.42 -6.29
N GLY A 250 -11.35 -3.16 -7.26
CA GLY A 250 -11.76 -1.79 -7.61
C GLY A 250 -12.41 -1.03 -6.44
N HIS A 251 -13.09 -1.73 -5.53
CA HIS A 251 -13.69 -1.10 -4.34
C HIS A 251 -12.64 -0.56 -3.35
N VAL A 252 -11.42 -1.12 -3.32
CA VAL A 252 -10.30 -0.61 -2.52
C VAL A 252 -9.85 0.72 -3.11
N TRP A 253 -9.65 0.78 -4.43
CA TRP A 253 -9.31 2.01 -5.14
C TRP A 253 -10.41 3.07 -5.07
N LYS A 254 -11.68 2.66 -4.97
CA LYS A 254 -12.81 3.57 -4.77
C LYS A 254 -12.72 4.35 -3.44
N GLN A 255 -11.99 3.85 -2.45
CA GLN A 255 -11.74 4.62 -1.21
C GLN A 255 -10.91 5.88 -1.46
N LEU A 256 -10.05 5.91 -2.48
CA LEU A 256 -9.38 7.14 -2.91
C LEU A 256 -10.40 8.12 -3.49
N GLN A 257 -11.28 7.65 -4.38
CA GLN A 257 -12.32 8.46 -5.02
C GLN A 257 -13.28 9.11 -4.01
N TYR A 258 -13.69 8.37 -2.97
CA TYR A 258 -14.61 8.90 -1.95
C TYR A 258 -14.01 10.06 -1.13
N LEU A 259 -12.69 10.26 -1.14
CA LEU A 259 -12.05 11.43 -0.53
C LEU A 259 -12.09 12.66 -1.43
N PHE A 260 -12.45 12.48 -2.71
CA PHE A 260 -12.44 13.52 -3.75
C PHE A 260 -13.71 13.42 -4.62
N SER A 261 -14.88 13.60 -4.01
CA SER A 261 -16.19 13.38 -4.65
C SER A 261 -16.44 14.17 -5.94
N GLU A 262 -15.79 15.32 -6.12
CA GLU A 262 -16.04 16.23 -7.25
C GLU A 262 -15.17 15.96 -8.50
N ARG A 263 -14.22 15.01 -8.43
CA ARG A 263 -13.20 14.81 -9.47
C ARG A 263 -13.19 13.40 -10.03
N ILE A 264 -12.87 13.29 -11.31
CA ILE A 264 -12.72 12.01 -12.02
C ILE A 264 -11.25 11.62 -12.00
N PHE A 265 -10.97 10.37 -11.67
CA PHE A 265 -9.62 9.81 -11.63
C PHE A 265 -9.43 8.71 -12.67
N GLU A 266 -8.27 8.75 -13.32
CA GLU A 266 -7.76 7.66 -14.15
C GLU A 266 -6.48 7.12 -13.50
N ILE A 267 -6.50 5.86 -13.09
CA ILE A 267 -5.33 5.21 -12.49
C ILE A 267 -4.69 4.32 -13.55
N HIS A 268 -3.48 4.68 -13.94
CA HIS A 268 -2.67 3.96 -14.92
C HIS A 268 -1.68 3.05 -14.19
N PHE A 269 -1.88 1.74 -14.24
CA PHE A 269 -0.94 0.76 -13.76
C PHE A 269 0.06 0.43 -14.87
N ILE A 270 1.34 0.66 -14.63
CA ILE A 270 2.40 0.49 -15.63
C ILE A 270 3.42 -0.51 -15.12
N GLY A 271 3.58 -1.60 -15.86
CA GLY A 271 4.61 -2.61 -15.62
C GLY A 271 4.26 -3.98 -16.18
N PRO A 272 5.27 -4.83 -16.43
CA PRO A 272 5.05 -6.17 -16.96
C PRO A 272 4.28 -7.09 -15.99
N GLU A 273 4.31 -6.80 -14.69
CA GLU A 273 3.65 -7.60 -13.65
C GLU A 273 2.16 -7.23 -13.44
N CYS A 274 1.62 -6.27 -14.19
CA CYS A 274 0.21 -5.85 -14.16
C CYS A 274 -0.81 -6.95 -14.48
N GLN A 275 -0.36 -8.11 -14.96
CA GLN A 275 -1.20 -9.00 -15.76
C GLN A 275 -2.16 -9.83 -14.90
N LEU A 276 -3.41 -9.34 -14.85
CA LEU A 276 -4.61 -10.17 -14.70
C LEU A 276 -4.63 -11.19 -15.86
N LYS A 277 -5.02 -12.43 -15.55
CA LYS A 277 -4.89 -13.64 -16.39
C LYS A 277 -5.69 -13.62 -17.72
N GLU A 278 -5.36 -12.73 -18.66
CA GLU A 278 -5.92 -12.70 -20.02
C GLU A 278 -4.83 -12.58 -21.10
N PRO A 279 -5.08 -13.05 -22.34
CA PRO A 279 -4.05 -13.60 -23.21
C PRO A 279 -3.05 -12.56 -23.72
N LYS A 280 -1.81 -13.03 -23.90
CA LYS A 280 -0.56 -12.31 -24.19
C LYS A 280 -0.51 -11.47 -25.49
N ASN A 281 -1.63 -11.23 -26.17
CA ASN A 281 -1.63 -10.81 -27.59
C ASN A 281 -2.38 -9.51 -27.89
N THR A 282 -2.64 -8.63 -26.93
CA THR A 282 -3.16 -7.29 -27.24
C THR A 282 -2.24 -6.22 -26.68
N SER A 283 -1.60 -5.47 -27.57
CA SER A 283 -0.85 -4.24 -27.29
C SER A 283 -1.74 -3.11 -26.75
N THR A 284 -3.05 -3.33 -26.65
CA THR A 284 -4.03 -2.36 -26.17
C THR A 284 -4.17 -2.43 -24.66
N PRO A 285 -4.22 -1.27 -23.97
CA PRO A 285 -4.36 -1.25 -22.53
C PRO A 285 -5.73 -1.81 -22.10
N LEU A 286 -5.74 -2.63 -21.05
CA LEU A 286 -6.98 -3.13 -20.47
C LEU A 286 -7.62 -1.99 -19.67
N ILE A 287 -8.84 -1.59 -20.02
CA ILE A 287 -9.58 -0.55 -19.30
C ILE A 287 -10.70 -1.22 -18.50
N LYS A 288 -10.59 -1.14 -17.17
CA LYS A 288 -11.64 -1.56 -16.24
C LYS A 288 -12.27 -0.32 -15.61
N LYS A 289 -13.45 0.05 -16.09
CA LYS A 289 -14.27 1.09 -15.45
C LYS A 289 -14.91 0.50 -14.20
N VAL A 290 -14.62 1.10 -13.05
CA VAL A 290 -15.25 0.71 -11.77
C VAL A 290 -16.53 1.51 -11.56
N ASP A 291 -16.49 2.79 -11.93
CA ASP A 291 -17.59 3.74 -11.84
C ASP A 291 -17.39 4.84 -12.90
N ASP A 292 -18.36 5.73 -13.08
CA ASP A 292 -18.23 6.89 -13.97
C ASP A 292 -17.12 7.86 -13.54
N THR A 293 -16.79 7.85 -12.25
CA THR A 293 -15.75 8.71 -11.66
C THR A 293 -14.36 8.09 -11.64
N LEU A 294 -14.24 6.75 -11.74
CA LEU A 294 -12.97 6.03 -11.57
C LEU A 294 -12.76 4.97 -12.66
N SER A 295 -11.69 5.15 -13.44
CA SER A 295 -11.21 4.15 -14.39
C SER A 295 -9.84 3.61 -14.00
N LEU A 296 -9.67 2.30 -14.14
CA LEU A 296 -8.42 1.58 -13.91
C LEU A 296 -7.89 1.10 -15.26
N ILE A 297 -6.69 1.55 -15.64
CA ILE A 297 -6.10 1.29 -16.95
C ILE A 297 -4.79 0.54 -16.74
N TYR A 298 -4.64 -0.63 -17.36
CA TYR A 298 -3.48 -1.49 -17.18
C TYR A 298 -2.61 -1.50 -18.44
N HIS A 299 -1.34 -1.17 -18.27
CA HIS A 299 -0.31 -1.15 -19.30
C HIS A 299 0.74 -2.23 -18.97
N PRO A 300 0.77 -3.36 -19.68
CA PRO A 300 1.70 -4.47 -19.41
C PRO A 300 3.14 -4.23 -19.93
N GLN A 301 3.49 -2.99 -20.25
CA GLN A 301 4.78 -2.59 -20.83
C GLN A 301 5.60 -1.79 -19.81
N TYR A 302 6.89 -1.60 -20.09
CA TYR A 302 7.72 -0.74 -19.25
C TYR A 302 7.40 0.74 -19.49
N PHE A 303 7.60 1.57 -18.46
CA PHE A 303 7.33 3.00 -18.56
C PHE A 303 8.17 3.69 -19.64
N HIS A 304 9.45 3.34 -19.76
CA HIS A 304 10.33 3.96 -20.73
C HIS A 304 9.93 3.64 -22.18
N GLU A 305 9.29 2.50 -22.44
CA GLU A 305 8.74 2.14 -23.76
C GLU A 305 7.53 3.01 -24.08
N LEU A 306 6.56 3.10 -23.17
CA LEU A 306 5.35 3.92 -23.30
C LEU A 306 5.64 5.42 -23.40
N HIS A 307 6.70 5.87 -22.72
CA HIS A 307 7.16 7.25 -22.81
C HIS A 307 7.74 7.55 -24.20
N LYS A 308 8.52 6.62 -24.77
CA LYS A 308 9.13 6.75 -26.10
C LYS A 308 8.11 6.61 -27.24
N SER A 309 7.08 5.77 -27.07
CA SER A 309 5.99 5.64 -28.05
C SER A 309 5.09 6.87 -28.09
N GLY A 310 5.07 7.66 -27.02
CA GLY A 310 4.23 8.85 -26.90
C GLY A 310 2.79 8.56 -26.48
N ASP A 311 2.45 7.32 -26.10
CA ASP A 311 1.08 6.90 -25.77
C ASP A 311 0.50 7.62 -24.54
N LEU A 312 1.38 8.07 -23.63
CA LEU A 312 1.00 8.77 -22.40
C LEU A 312 1.04 10.31 -22.54
N PHE A 313 1.53 10.82 -23.68
CA PHE A 313 1.65 12.24 -23.95
C PHE A 313 0.28 12.87 -24.24
N PRO A 314 -0.01 14.12 -23.83
CA PRO A 314 0.87 15.09 -23.15
C PRO A 314 0.89 14.94 -21.62
N TYR A 315 2.06 15.14 -21.00
CA TYR A 315 2.17 15.22 -19.53
C TYR A 315 1.84 16.63 -19.03
N ASN A 316 1.06 16.71 -17.95
CA ASN A 316 0.64 17.94 -17.31
C ASN A 316 0.94 17.90 -15.80
N PRO A 317 1.94 18.65 -15.31
CA PRO A 317 2.29 18.68 -13.89
C PRO A 317 1.19 19.16 -12.92
N TYR A 318 0.07 19.71 -13.42
CA TYR A 318 -1.09 20.11 -12.62
C TYR A 318 -2.16 19.02 -12.49
N LYS A 319 -2.11 17.99 -13.35
CA LYS A 319 -3.13 16.92 -13.42
C LYS A 319 -2.54 15.52 -13.33
N ASP A 320 -1.23 15.38 -13.51
CA ASP A 320 -0.54 14.11 -13.55
C ASP A 320 0.43 13.98 -12.38
N VAL A 321 0.39 12.82 -11.73
CA VAL A 321 1.27 12.47 -10.62
C VAL A 321 1.74 11.03 -10.74
N PHE A 322 3.00 10.79 -10.41
CA PHE A 322 3.62 9.47 -10.45
C PHE A 322 3.80 8.93 -9.04
N PHE A 323 3.42 7.67 -8.84
CA PHE A 323 3.65 6.92 -7.63
C PHE A 323 4.41 5.64 -7.96
N ILE A 324 5.46 5.34 -7.19
CA ILE A 324 6.31 4.17 -7.39
C ILE A 324 6.40 3.45 -6.06
N PHE A 325 5.64 2.37 -5.92
CA PHE A 325 5.64 1.62 -4.68
C PHE A 325 6.81 0.63 -4.67
N HIS A 326 7.64 0.70 -3.64
CA HIS A 326 8.74 -0.24 -3.42
C HIS A 326 9.64 -0.49 -4.65
N PRO A 327 10.19 0.57 -5.29
CA PRO A 327 10.99 0.40 -6.50
C PRO A 327 12.29 -0.38 -6.28
N GLY A 328 12.91 -0.19 -5.11
CA GLY A 328 14.25 -0.69 -4.81
C GLY A 328 15.27 -0.18 -5.83
N PHE A 329 15.43 1.14 -5.93
CA PHE A 329 16.35 1.74 -6.91
C PHE A 329 17.81 1.33 -6.67
N ALA A 330 18.18 1.14 -5.40
CA ALA A 330 19.51 0.71 -5.00
C ALA A 330 19.72 -0.80 -5.09
N TYR A 331 18.69 -1.58 -5.38
CA TYR A 331 18.80 -3.03 -5.44
C TYR A 331 19.61 -3.47 -6.68
N PRO A 332 20.64 -4.34 -6.55
CA PRO A 332 21.61 -4.59 -7.62
C PRO A 332 21.01 -5.02 -8.96
N ASP A 333 19.96 -5.85 -8.92
CA ASP A 333 19.37 -6.43 -10.14
C ASP A 333 18.54 -5.41 -10.92
N THR A 334 17.84 -4.50 -10.23
CA THR A 334 16.92 -3.53 -10.83
C THR A 334 17.57 -2.16 -11.06
N ARG A 335 18.71 -1.89 -10.41
CA ARG A 335 19.38 -0.59 -10.44
C ARG A 335 19.67 -0.06 -11.84
N LYS A 336 20.17 -0.91 -12.74
CA LYS A 336 20.52 -0.49 -14.12
C LYS A 336 19.28 -0.05 -14.90
N LEU A 337 18.21 -0.86 -14.87
CA LEU A 337 16.96 -0.57 -15.56
C LEU A 337 16.31 0.74 -15.07
N TRP A 338 16.36 0.98 -13.76
CA TRP A 338 15.79 2.20 -13.18
C TRP A 338 16.62 3.43 -13.51
N LEU A 339 17.93 3.39 -13.25
CA LEU A 339 18.80 4.55 -13.46
C LEU A 339 18.97 4.86 -14.96
N ASP A 340 19.30 3.88 -15.79
CA ASP A 340 19.73 4.17 -17.16
C ASP A 340 18.55 4.52 -18.08
N GLU A 341 17.34 3.99 -17.82
CA GLU A 341 16.20 4.14 -18.73
C GLU A 341 15.00 4.84 -18.09
N THR A 342 14.56 4.39 -16.91
CA THR A 342 13.23 4.78 -16.41
C THR A 342 13.24 6.14 -15.70
N ILE A 343 14.24 6.42 -14.86
CA ILE A 343 14.37 7.68 -14.12
C ILE A 343 14.56 8.87 -15.07
N PRO A 344 15.47 8.86 -16.06
CA PRO A 344 15.63 9.96 -17.01
C PRO A 344 14.31 10.33 -17.70
N ASN A 345 13.58 9.33 -18.19
CA ASN A 345 12.26 9.53 -18.83
C ASN A 345 11.22 10.08 -17.83
N LEU A 346 11.28 9.68 -16.55
CA LEU A 346 10.42 10.25 -15.51
C LEU A 346 10.76 11.71 -15.22
N LEU A 347 12.05 12.07 -15.20
CA LEU A 347 12.48 13.45 -14.98
C LEU A 347 12.04 14.37 -16.13
N GLU A 348 12.03 13.87 -17.36
CA GLU A 348 11.55 14.60 -18.53
C GLU A 348 10.07 15.02 -18.41
N THR A 349 9.25 14.21 -17.75
CA THR A 349 7.81 14.54 -17.52
C THR A 349 7.60 15.80 -16.70
N LYS A 350 8.57 16.18 -15.85
CA LYS A 350 8.48 17.31 -14.89
C LYS A 350 7.29 17.23 -13.93
N CYS A 351 6.65 16.07 -13.83
CA CYS A 351 5.56 15.78 -12.91
C CYS A 351 6.10 15.40 -11.53
N ALA A 352 5.28 15.54 -10.50
CA ALA A 352 5.66 15.12 -9.15
C ALA A 352 5.73 13.58 -9.08
N ILE A 353 6.85 13.06 -8.57
CA ILE A 353 7.08 11.63 -8.41
C ILE A 353 7.24 11.34 -6.93
N PHE A 354 6.44 10.42 -6.41
CA PHE A 354 6.54 9.92 -5.04
C PHE A 354 6.88 8.44 -5.07
N HIS A 355 7.76 8.00 -4.18
CA HIS A 355 8.11 6.60 -4.04
C HIS A 355 8.12 6.17 -2.59
N THR A 356 7.89 4.87 -2.36
CA THR A 356 7.85 4.28 -1.01
C THR A 356 8.94 3.25 -0.79
N GLY A 357 9.30 3.03 0.48
CA GLY A 357 10.29 2.04 0.90
C GLY A 357 9.72 1.06 1.92
N PHE A 358 10.35 -0.12 2.01
CA PHE A 358 10.06 -1.14 3.02
C PHE A 358 10.63 -0.77 4.38
N ASN A 359 11.88 -0.27 4.39
CA ASN A 359 12.62 0.11 5.58
C ASN A 359 13.25 1.51 5.41
N GLU A 360 13.74 2.06 6.53
CA GLU A 360 14.46 3.34 6.54
C GLU A 360 15.77 3.29 5.76
N GLY A 361 16.51 2.17 5.88
CA GLY A 361 17.75 1.95 5.15
C GLY A 361 17.52 1.95 3.64
N ASP A 362 16.48 1.24 3.18
CA ASP A 362 16.17 1.11 1.76
C ASP A 362 15.83 2.46 1.13
N ILE A 363 14.92 3.23 1.75
CA ILE A 363 14.53 4.55 1.20
C ILE A 363 15.70 5.54 1.23
N THR A 364 16.57 5.45 2.23
CA THR A 364 17.74 6.34 2.35
C THR A 364 18.79 5.99 1.29
N ASN A 365 19.01 4.69 1.04
CA ASN A 365 19.90 4.23 -0.03
C ASN A 365 19.38 4.64 -1.40
N ASP A 366 18.07 4.52 -1.63
CA ASP A 366 17.40 4.95 -2.85
C ASP A 366 17.55 6.46 -3.09
N VAL A 367 17.24 7.28 -2.09
CA VAL A 367 17.35 8.74 -2.21
C VAL A 367 18.81 9.20 -2.36
N THR A 368 19.74 8.59 -1.62
CA THR A 368 21.17 8.95 -1.76
C THR A 368 21.75 8.52 -3.11
N LEU A 369 21.27 7.42 -3.69
CA LEU A 369 21.65 6.99 -5.03
C LEU A 369 21.13 7.97 -6.08
N ILE A 370 19.86 8.37 -6.00
CA ILE A 370 19.26 9.35 -6.90
C ILE A 370 19.97 10.69 -6.80
N ASP A 371 20.26 11.18 -5.58
CA ASP A 371 21.00 12.43 -5.39
C ASP A 371 22.42 12.34 -5.97
N LYS A 372 23.12 11.20 -5.82
CA LYS A 372 24.46 11.02 -6.41
C LYS A 372 24.45 11.03 -7.94
N CYS A 373 23.46 10.38 -8.57
CA CYS A 373 23.40 10.25 -10.03
C CYS A 373 22.83 11.50 -10.72
N TYR A 374 21.83 12.17 -10.13
CA TYR A 374 21.01 13.18 -10.82
C TYR A 374 20.86 14.51 -10.05
N ARG A 375 21.80 14.85 -9.15
CA ARG A 375 21.76 16.11 -8.34
C ARG A 375 21.42 17.36 -9.15
N ASN A 376 21.95 17.45 -10.38
CA ASN A 376 21.78 18.63 -11.22
C ASN A 376 20.42 18.71 -11.91
N GLU A 377 19.72 17.59 -12.05
CA GLU A 377 18.47 17.47 -12.81
C GLU A 377 17.23 17.32 -11.92
N ILE A 378 17.42 17.10 -10.62
CA ILE A 378 16.33 16.79 -9.68
C ILE A 378 16.08 17.92 -8.69
N ASP A 379 14.80 18.21 -8.46
CA ASP A 379 14.29 18.92 -7.30
C ASP A 379 13.70 17.92 -6.30
N VAL A 380 14.23 17.92 -5.06
CA VAL A 380 13.65 17.11 -3.98
C VAL A 380 12.32 17.74 -3.56
N LEU A 381 11.22 16.99 -3.65
CA LEU A 381 9.89 17.45 -3.22
C LEU A 381 9.63 17.12 -1.75
N MET A 382 10.06 15.95 -1.31
CA MET A 382 9.79 15.44 0.03
C MET A 382 10.96 14.58 0.49
N LYS A 383 11.55 14.95 1.63
CA LYS A 383 12.62 14.16 2.26
C LYS A 383 12.05 12.83 2.79
N PRO A 384 12.87 11.76 2.87
CA PRO A 384 12.45 10.49 3.46
C PRO A 384 11.85 10.69 4.84
N ILE A 385 10.65 10.17 5.02
CA ILE A 385 9.96 10.16 6.31
C ILE A 385 9.10 8.91 6.42
N LYS A 386 8.81 8.50 7.65
CA LYS A 386 7.83 7.44 7.91
C LYS A 386 6.46 7.85 7.36
N ASN A 387 5.88 6.99 6.54
CA ASN A 387 4.55 7.16 6.00
C ASN A 387 3.51 6.95 7.11
N VAL A 388 2.63 7.93 7.29
CA VAL A 388 1.53 7.85 8.27
C VAL A 388 0.57 6.71 7.92
N PHE A 389 0.36 6.47 6.62
CA PHE A 389 -0.56 5.45 6.10
C PHE A 389 0.17 4.22 5.56
N GLY A 390 1.31 3.88 6.15
CA GLY A 390 1.98 2.60 5.93
C GLY A 390 1.19 1.41 6.50
N SER A 391 1.46 0.22 6.00
CA SER A 391 0.85 -1.02 6.51
C SER A 391 1.32 -1.31 7.94
N VAL A 392 0.39 -1.60 8.84
CA VAL A 392 0.73 -2.03 10.22
C VAL A 392 1.15 -3.50 10.24
N LYS A 393 0.69 -4.30 9.27
CA LYS A 393 1.05 -5.70 9.14
C LYS A 393 2.54 -5.86 8.85
N TRP A 394 3.22 -6.62 9.70
CA TRP A 394 4.60 -7.08 9.49
C TRP A 394 4.63 -8.26 8.53
N GLU A 395 5.62 -8.25 7.64
CA GLU A 395 5.95 -9.37 6.75
C GLU A 395 7.43 -9.70 6.83
N LEU A 396 7.80 -10.90 6.40
CA LEU A 396 9.19 -11.34 6.40
C LEU A 396 9.68 -11.62 4.99
N ASN A 397 10.98 -11.50 4.80
CA ASN A 397 11.67 -11.90 3.59
C ASN A 397 11.92 -13.42 3.61
N ASP A 398 11.53 -14.13 2.55
CA ASP A 398 11.67 -15.58 2.46
C ASP A 398 13.15 -16.01 2.32
N ILE A 399 14.02 -15.13 1.79
CA ILE A 399 15.46 -15.38 1.65
C ILE A 399 16.19 -15.12 2.97
N ASN A 400 15.72 -14.14 3.75
CA ASN A 400 16.27 -13.82 5.05
C ASN A 400 15.15 -13.58 6.08
N PRO A 401 14.75 -14.61 6.84
CA PRO A 401 13.65 -14.51 7.80
C PRO A 401 13.86 -13.50 8.92
N GLN A 402 15.09 -13.09 9.20
CA GLN A 402 15.35 -12.08 10.23
C GLN A 402 15.04 -10.66 9.74
N GLU A 403 15.00 -10.46 8.43
CA GLU A 403 14.60 -9.20 7.82
C GLU A 403 13.07 -9.12 7.74
N VAL A 404 12.51 -8.30 8.64
CA VAL A 404 11.07 -8.07 8.74
C VAL A 404 10.78 -6.65 8.27
N TYR A 405 9.78 -6.49 7.42
CA TYR A 405 9.42 -5.22 6.81
C TYR A 405 7.91 -4.96 6.87
N GLN A 406 7.53 -3.71 6.57
CA GLN A 406 6.14 -3.29 6.40
C GLN A 406 5.97 -2.69 5.00
N PHE A 407 4.82 -2.93 4.36
CA PHE A 407 4.51 -2.25 3.11
C PHE A 407 4.31 -0.75 3.35
N ASN A 408 4.80 0.04 2.39
CA ASN A 408 4.72 1.49 2.36
C ASN A 408 5.16 2.17 3.67
N MET A 409 6.21 1.69 4.33
CA MET A 409 6.63 2.18 5.64
C MET A 409 7.20 3.60 5.57
N TYR A 410 7.98 3.91 4.53
CA TYR A 410 8.55 5.23 4.29
C TYR A 410 8.11 5.77 2.95
N ILE A 411 8.12 7.10 2.81
CA ILE A 411 7.81 7.81 1.57
C ILE A 411 8.82 8.93 1.36
N ALA A 412 9.19 9.15 0.09
CA ALA A 412 9.99 10.27 -0.36
C ALA A 412 9.47 10.74 -1.73
N GLY A 413 9.89 11.92 -2.17
CA GLY A 413 9.42 12.48 -3.43
C GLY A 413 10.42 13.41 -4.10
N PHE A 414 10.42 13.40 -5.42
CA PHE A 414 11.31 14.18 -6.27
C PHE A 414 10.62 14.56 -7.58
N ARG A 415 11.23 15.49 -8.33
CA ARG A 415 10.74 16.00 -9.62
C ARG A 415 11.92 16.36 -10.51
N GLY A 416 11.77 16.26 -11.82
CA GLY A 416 12.72 16.89 -12.76
C GLY A 416 12.70 18.42 -12.67
N LYS A 417 13.85 19.06 -12.85
CA LYS A 417 13.97 20.52 -12.88
C LYS A 417 13.27 21.11 -14.10
N ARG A 418 12.55 22.22 -13.88
CA ARG A 418 11.86 22.96 -14.96
C ARG A 418 12.81 23.87 -15.75
N TYR A 419 13.86 24.35 -15.11
CA TYR A 419 14.88 25.20 -15.72
C TYR A 419 16.11 24.34 -15.98
N HIS A 420 16.52 24.24 -17.26
CA HIS A 420 17.88 23.82 -17.54
C HIS A 420 18.80 24.85 -16.89
N PRO A 421 19.83 24.44 -16.11
CA PRO A 421 20.86 25.38 -15.76
C PRO A 421 21.40 25.91 -17.09
N ILE A 422 21.22 27.22 -17.32
CA ILE A 422 21.90 27.90 -18.41
C ILE A 422 23.38 27.59 -18.18
N LYS A 423 24.01 26.83 -19.07
CA LYS A 423 25.47 26.69 -19.06
C LYS A 423 26.01 28.09 -19.34
N ILE A 424 26.45 28.77 -18.29
CA ILE A 424 27.18 30.03 -18.39
C ILE A 424 28.58 29.72 -18.92
#